data_AF-A0A9W7HCS7-F1
#
_entry.id   AF-A0A9W7HCS7-F1
#
_cell.length_a   1.000
_cell.length_b   1.000
_cell.length_c   1.000
_cell.angle_alpha   90.00
_cell.angle_beta   90.00
_cell.angle_gamma   90.00
#
_symmetry.space_group_name_H-M   'P 1'
#
loop_
_entity.id
_entity.type
_entity.pdbx_description
1 polymer ?
#
loop_
_entity_poly.entity_id
_entity_poly.type
_entity_poly.pdbx_seq_one_letter_code
_entity_poly.pdbx_strand_id
1 'polypeptide(L)'
;MATQTSDFMVIFVVSSLGLISLCKPLPDFLKWVWVMFLRPPKNLKHHYGSWAIVTGCTDGIGKALAFQLASQGLNLLLVGLSLESKIHEL
;
A
#
# COMPACT_ATOMS: atom_id res chain seq x y z
N MET A 1 -17.37 -44.45 -37.57
CA MET A 1 -17.86 -43.06 -37.50
C MET A 1 -18.00 -42.52 -36.07
N ALA A 2 -18.25 -43.34 -35.04
CA ALA A 2 -18.42 -42.84 -33.65
C ALA A 2 -17.12 -42.48 -32.90
N THR A 3 -15.94 -42.90 -33.38
CA THR A 3 -14.64 -42.63 -32.74
C THR A 3 -14.13 -41.22 -33.01
N GLN A 4 -14.49 -40.62 -34.14
CA GLN A 4 -14.01 -39.28 -34.51
C GLN A 4 -14.68 -38.17 -33.67
N THR A 5 -15.93 -38.37 -33.23
CA THR A 5 -16.67 -37.40 -32.41
C THR A 5 -16.19 -37.37 -30.96
N SER A 6 -15.71 -38.49 -30.42
CA SER A 6 -15.12 -38.54 -29.07
C SER A 6 -13.79 -37.82 -28.98
N ASP A 7 -12.96 -37.90 -30.02
CA ASP A 7 -11.63 -37.27 -30.04
C ASP A 7 -11.72 -35.74 -30.03
N PHE A 8 -12.62 -35.16 -30.82
CA PHE A 8 -12.89 -33.71 -30.79
C PHE A 8 -13.37 -33.25 -29.41
N MET A 9 -14.25 -34.02 -28.76
CA MET A 9 -14.77 -33.70 -27.43
C MET A 9 -13.65 -33.65 -26.38
N VAL A 10 -12.72 -34.60 -26.41
CA VAL A 10 -11.56 -34.63 -25.50
C VAL A 10 -10.65 -33.41 -25.74
N ILE A 11 -10.39 -33.05 -26.99
CA ILE A 11 -9.56 -31.87 -27.33
C ILE A 11 -10.18 -30.58 -26.79
N PHE A 12 -11.49 -30.39 -26.92
CA PHE A 12 -12.17 -29.21 -26.38
C PHE A 12 -12.12 -29.15 -24.85
N VAL A 13 -12.26 -30.29 -24.17
CA VAL A 13 -12.18 -30.36 -22.70
C VAL A 13 -10.76 -30.05 -22.20
N VAL A 14 -9.73 -30.63 -22.81
CA VAL A 14 -8.32 -30.35 -22.45
C VAL A 14 -7.95 -28.90 -22.73
N SER A 15 -8.40 -28.34 -23.87
CA SER A 15 -8.11 -26.95 -24.25
C SER A 15 -8.78 -25.95 -23.31
N SER A 16 -10.03 -26.21 -22.91
CA SER A 16 -10.73 -25.34 -21.95
C SER A 16 -10.10 -25.42 -20.56
N LEU A 17 -9.69 -26.60 -20.09
CA LEU A 17 -8.94 -26.73 -18.83
C LEU A 17 -7.61 -25.98 -18.87
N GLY A 18 -6.86 -26.12 -19.97
CA GLY A 18 -5.60 -25.41 -20.17
C GLY A 18 -5.78 -23.89 -20.17
N LEU A 19 -6.79 -23.39 -20.88
CA LEU A 19 -7.11 -21.96 -20.95
C LEU A 19 -7.52 -21.40 -19.58
N ILE A 20 -8.33 -22.13 -18.80
CA ILE A 20 -8.71 -21.73 -17.44
C ILE A 20 -7.48 -21.68 -16.53
N SER A 21 -6.53 -22.61 -16.67
CA SER A 21 -5.29 -22.60 -15.89
C SER A 21 -4.41 -21.39 -16.23
N LEU A 22 -4.33 -21.02 -17.51
CA LEU A 22 -3.54 -19.88 -17.97
C LEU A 22 -4.14 -18.52 -17.60
N CYS A 23 -5.46 -18.43 -17.51
CA CYS A 23 -6.16 -17.18 -17.17
C CYS A 23 -6.23 -16.89 -15.66
N LYS A 24 -6.08 -17.90 -14.79
CA LYS A 24 -6.12 -17.73 -13.32
C LYS A 24 -5.08 -16.78 -12.72
N PRO A 25 -3.80 -16.75 -13.15
CA PRO A 25 -2.83 -15.83 -12.57
C PRO A 25 -3.01 -14.38 -13.01
N LEU A 26 -3.81 -14.13 -14.06
CA LEU A 26 -4.04 -12.78 -14.58
C LEU A 26 -4.63 -11.82 -13.52
N PRO A 27 -5.75 -12.13 -12.82
CA PRO A 27 -6.27 -11.25 -11.77
C PRO A 27 -5.29 -11.03 -10.62
N ASP A 28 -4.51 -12.05 -10.23
CA ASP A 28 -3.50 -11.91 -9.17
C ASP A 28 -2.35 -11.00 -9.60
N PHE A 29 -1.92 -11.10 -10.87
CA PHE A 29 -0.93 -10.20 -11.46
C PHE A 29 -1.44 -8.76 -11.52
N LEU A 30 -2.67 -8.53 -12.00
CA LEU A 30 -3.27 -7.19 -12.01
C LEU A 30 -3.41 -6.61 -10.60
N LYS A 31 -3.82 -7.43 -9.63
CA LYS A 31 -3.90 -7.03 -8.22
C LYS A 31 -2.51 -6.70 -7.68
N TRP A 32 -1.49 -7.49 -7.99
CA TRP A 32 -0.12 -7.23 -7.59
C TRP A 32 0.41 -5.90 -8.17
N VAL A 33 0.20 -5.66 -9.47
CA VAL A 33 0.54 -4.38 -10.12
C VAL A 33 -0.18 -3.22 -9.46
N TRP A 34 -1.48 -3.37 -9.20
CA TRP A 34 -2.27 -2.32 -8.54
C TRP A 34 -1.78 -2.02 -7.12
N VAL A 35 -1.45 -3.04 -6.33
CA VAL A 35 -0.94 -2.88 -4.96
C VAL A 35 0.45 -2.25 -4.93
N MET A 36 1.32 -2.57 -5.89
CA MET A 36 2.69 -2.01 -5.94
C MET A 36 2.72 -0.57 -6.46
N PHE A 37 1.94 -0.25 -7.48
CA PHE A 37 2.07 1.04 -8.18
C PHE A 37 0.94 2.02 -7.93
N LEU A 38 -0.31 1.56 -7.78
CA LEU A 38 -1.50 2.43 -7.76
C LEU A 38 -2.19 2.52 -6.40
N ARG A 39 -1.66 1.87 -5.36
CA ARG A 39 -2.32 1.86 -4.04
C ARG A 39 -2.36 3.29 -3.49
N PRO A 40 -3.56 3.89 -3.30
CA PRO A 40 -3.67 5.24 -2.77
C PRO A 40 -3.18 5.28 -1.32
N PRO A 41 -2.62 6.42 -0.87
CA PRO A 41 -2.25 6.61 0.53
C PRO A 41 -3.48 6.49 1.42
N LYS A 42 -3.34 5.81 2.56
CA LYS A 42 -4.43 5.67 3.52
C LYS A 42 -4.79 7.02 4.10
N ASN A 43 -6.09 7.31 4.19
CA ASN A 43 -6.58 8.50 4.85
C ASN A 43 -6.50 8.33 6.37
N LEU A 44 -5.39 8.79 6.96
CA LEU A 44 -5.10 8.64 8.39
C LEU A 44 -6.17 9.31 9.25
N LYS A 45 -6.70 10.45 8.81
CA LYS A 45 -7.74 11.19 9.55
C LYS A 45 -9.01 10.38 9.76
N HIS A 46 -9.42 9.61 8.76
CA HIS A 46 -10.62 8.77 8.85
C HIS A 46 -10.41 7.55 9.76
N HIS A 47 -9.21 6.94 9.73
CA HIS A 47 -8.94 5.70 10.45
C HIS A 47 -8.46 5.90 11.89
N TYR A 48 -7.69 6.96 12.17
CA TYR A 48 -7.03 7.19 13.46
C TYR A 48 -7.51 8.46 14.17
N GLY A 49 -8.26 9.32 13.49
CA GLY A 49 -8.78 10.58 14.04
C GLY A 49 -7.99 11.82 13.62
N SER A 50 -8.39 12.97 14.16
CA SER A 50 -7.89 14.28 13.72
C SER A 50 -6.58 14.73 14.38
N TRP A 51 -6.06 13.99 15.35
CA TRP A 51 -4.86 14.37 16.12
C TRP A 51 -3.77 13.32 16.01
N ALA A 52 -2.51 13.77 15.91
CA ALA A 52 -1.34 12.91 15.97
C ALA A 52 -0.26 13.54 16.86
N ILE A 53 0.44 12.70 17.62
CA ILE A 53 1.60 13.10 18.43
C ILE A 53 2.88 12.65 17.73
N VAL A 54 3.84 13.55 17.57
CA VAL A 54 5.14 13.22 16.98
C VAL A 54 6.23 13.50 18.01
N THR A 55 6.89 12.44 18.45
CA THR A 55 8.05 12.52 19.33
C THR A 55 9.33 12.61 18.49
N GLY A 56 10.34 13.34 18.97
CA GLY A 56 11.59 13.52 18.23
C GLY A 56 11.42 14.33 16.93
N CYS A 57 10.51 15.30 16.94
CA CYS A 57 10.17 16.15 15.78
C CYS A 57 11.19 17.26 15.47
N THR A 58 12.28 17.36 16.24
CA THR A 58 13.27 18.44 16.12
C THR A 58 14.12 18.33 14.87
N ASP A 59 14.49 17.12 14.45
CA ASP A 59 15.28 16.90 13.24
C ASP A 59 15.03 15.52 12.59
N GLY A 60 15.53 15.35 11.37
CA GLY A 60 15.54 14.10 10.62
C GLY A 60 14.15 13.56 10.31
N ILE A 61 13.96 12.26 10.60
CA ILE A 61 12.75 11.51 10.24
C ILE A 61 11.52 12.06 10.96
N GLY A 62 11.64 12.42 12.24
CA GLY A 62 10.52 12.95 13.02
C GLY A 62 10.01 14.28 12.47
N LYS A 63 10.92 15.16 12.03
CA LYS A 63 10.58 16.42 11.36
C LYS A 63 9.84 16.17 10.04
N ALA A 64 10.37 15.28 9.19
CA ALA A 64 9.72 14.93 7.93
C ALA A 64 8.33 14.31 8.14
N LEU A 65 8.18 13.43 9.14
CA LEU A 65 6.89 12.84 9.52
C LEU A 65 5.89 13.89 10.01
N ALA A 66 6.33 14.85 10.83
CA ALA A 66 5.48 15.95 11.26
C ALA A 66 4.95 16.76 10.08
N PHE A 67 5.81 17.12 9.11
CA PHE A 67 5.37 17.81 7.90
C PHE A 67 4.43 16.96 7.03
N GLN A 68 4.71 15.67 6.88
CA GLN A 68 3.84 14.76 6.12
C GLN A 68 2.44 14.69 6.75
N LEU A 69 2.34 14.52 8.07
CA LEU A 69 1.07 14.46 8.78
C LEU A 69 0.33 15.81 8.78
N ALA A 70 1.07 16.93 8.85
CA ALA A 70 0.49 18.27 8.72
C ALA A 70 -0.14 18.47 7.33
N SER A 71 0.55 18.03 6.27
CA SER A 71 0.07 18.13 4.88
C SER A 71 -1.21 17.31 4.65
N GLN A 72 -1.44 16.28 5.46
CA GLN A 72 -2.66 15.46 5.45
C GLN A 72 -3.79 16.08 6.28
N GLY A 73 -3.59 17.25 6.89
CA GLY A 73 -4.62 18.00 7.62
C GLY A 73 -4.94 17.44 9.00
N LEU A 74 -3.98 16.78 9.65
CA LEU A 74 -4.07 16.37 11.05
C LEU A 74 -3.56 17.49 11.97
N ASN A 75 -4.19 17.64 13.14
CA ASN A 75 -3.69 18.47 14.23
C ASN A 75 -2.51 17.77 14.91
N LEU A 76 -1.41 18.49 15.12
CA LEU A 76 -0.17 17.88 15.61
C LEU A 76 0.20 18.39 16.99
N LEU A 77 0.55 17.45 17.87
CA LEU A 77 1.26 17.72 19.11
C LEU A 77 2.72 17.28 18.93
N LEU A 78 3.63 18.25 18.92
CA LEU A 78 5.05 18.03 18.68
C LEU A 78 5.80 17.98 20.01
N VAL A 79 6.44 16.84 20.29
CA VAL A 79 7.22 16.62 21.52
C VAL A 79 8.67 16.40 21.14
N GLY A 80 9.48 17.44 21.32
CA GLY A 80 10.91 17.43 21.04
C GLY A 80 11.70 17.80 22.29
N LEU A 81 12.88 17.22 22.44
CA LEU A 81 13.89 17.76 23.33
C LEU A 81 14.42 19.03 22.63
N SER A 82 14.02 20.21 23.08
CA SER A 82 14.70 21.43 22.63
C SER A 82 16.17 21.32 23.04
N LEU A 83 17.08 21.44 22.07
CA LEU A 83 18.48 21.74 22.36
C LEU A 83 18.60 23.24 22.67
N GLU A 84 17.83 23.70 23.66
CA GLU A 84 17.93 25.04 24.22
C GLU A 84 18.54 24.93 25.63
N SER A 85 19.64 24.19 25.72
CA SER A 85 20.40 24.00 26.96
C SER A 85 21.87 24.37 26.83
N LYS A 86 22.22 25.25 25.88
CA LYS A 86 23.62 25.69 25.71
C LYS A 86 23.88 27.17 25.44
N ILE A 87 22.91 28.08 25.64
CA ILE A 87 23.11 29.51 25.35
C ILE A 87 23.00 30.43 26.59
N HIS A 88 22.68 29.91 27.77
CA HIS A 88 22.60 30.76 28.99
C HIS A 88 23.82 30.66 29.92
N GLU A 89 24.97 30.16 29.43
CA GLU A 89 26.21 30.01 30.21
C GLU A 89 27.47 30.56 29.50
N LEU A 90 27.30 31.56 28.63
CA LEU A 90 28.35 32.49 28.17
C LEU A 90 27.88 33.93 28.37
#